data_AF-A0A4R6QAA1-F1
#
_entry.id   AF-A0A4R6QAA1-F1
#
_cell.length_a   1.000
_cell.length_b   1.000
_cell.length_c   1.000
_cell.angle_alpha   90.00
_cell.angle_beta   90.00
_cell.angle_gamma   90.00
#
_symmetry.space_group_name_H-M   'P 1'
#
loop_
_entity.id
_entity.type
_entity.pdbx_description
1 polymer ?
#
loop_
_entity_poly.entity_id
_entity_poly.type
_entity_poly.pdbx_seq_one_letter_code
_entity_poly.pdbx_strand_id
1 'polypeptide(L)'
;MSNFIVPISADNLLSEAEKENLYSKLIEQINKDFNFANEAIDFPQNTSPNELKIQLHEKIYRLIQYKFAEYLNLLYIIDVPEDQVKKLDGTDIMQLSEQVSFLILKREWMKVWFRNRMER
;
A
#
# COMPACT_ATOMS: atom_id res chain seq x y z
N MET A 1 -15.84 12.59 16.68
CA MET A 1 -14.59 11.94 16.21
C MET A 1 -14.96 10.99 15.09
N SER A 2 -14.30 11.05 13.93
CA SER A 2 -14.52 10.08 12.86
C SER A 2 -13.94 8.73 13.31
N ASN A 3 -14.70 7.64 13.19
CA ASN A 3 -14.20 6.30 13.48
C ASN A 3 -13.32 5.82 12.32
N PHE A 4 -12.31 4.99 12.61
CA PHE A 4 -11.53 4.34 11.55
C PHE A 4 -12.43 3.36 10.79
N ILE A 5 -12.63 3.61 9.49
CA ILE A 5 -13.34 2.70 8.60
C ILE A 5 -12.30 1.78 7.97
N VAL A 6 -12.43 0.47 8.22
CA VAL A 6 -11.57 -0.53 7.58
C VAL A 6 -11.89 -0.53 6.08
N PRO A 7 -10.92 -0.19 5.21
CA PRO A 7 -11.19 -0.18 3.78
C PRO A 7 -11.46 -1.59 3.26
N ILE A 8 -12.40 -1.68 2.33
CA ILE A 8 -12.81 -2.95 1.69
C ILE A 8 -12.24 -3.11 0.28
N SER A 9 -11.74 -2.03 -0.33
CA SER A 9 -11.08 -2.02 -1.64
C SER A 9 -10.09 -0.86 -1.75
N ALA A 10 -9.19 -0.90 -2.74
CA ALA A 10 -8.26 0.19 -3.02
C ALA A 10 -9.02 1.49 -3.39
N ASP A 11 -10.05 1.42 -4.23
CA ASP A 11 -10.81 2.61 -4.62
C ASP A 11 -11.53 3.26 -3.43
N ASN A 12 -12.09 2.44 -2.53
CA ASN A 12 -12.68 2.95 -1.29
C ASN A 12 -11.62 3.63 -0.40
N LEU A 13 -10.46 2.98 -0.21
CA LEU A 13 -9.36 3.52 0.59
C LEU A 13 -8.88 4.87 0.07
N LEU A 14 -8.62 4.96 -1.23
CA LEU A 14 -8.07 6.16 -1.85
C LEU A 14 -9.10 7.31 -1.82
N SER A 15 -10.38 6.99 -2.04
CA SER A 15 -11.46 7.98 -1.89
C SER A 15 -11.55 8.52 -0.45
N GLU A 16 -11.42 7.67 0.57
CA GLU A 16 -11.39 8.13 1.97
C GLU A 16 -10.14 8.96 2.29
N ALA A 17 -8.98 8.60 1.74
CA ALA A 17 -7.76 9.38 1.89
C ALA A 17 -7.88 10.79 1.29
N GLU A 18 -8.55 10.93 0.13
CA GLU A 18 -8.86 12.22 -0.47
C GLU A 18 -9.85 13.02 0.39
N LYS A 19 -10.95 12.40 0.83
CA LYS A 19 -11.97 13.06 1.69
C LYS A 19 -11.40 13.59 3.01
N GLU A 20 -10.48 12.84 3.63
CA GLU A 20 -9.81 13.25 4.87
C GLU A 20 -8.67 14.26 4.61
N ASN A 21 -8.37 14.62 3.35
CA ASN A 21 -7.23 15.45 2.94
C ASN A 21 -5.87 14.87 3.41
N LEU A 22 -5.75 13.54 3.37
CA LEU A 22 -4.56 12.79 3.79
C LEU A 22 -3.88 12.04 2.65
N TYR A 23 -4.37 12.17 1.43
CA TYR A 23 -3.81 11.48 0.27
C TYR A 23 -2.33 11.82 0.00
N SER A 24 -1.91 13.08 0.14
CA SER A 24 -0.50 13.46 0.04
C SER A 24 0.37 12.76 1.09
N LYS A 25 -0.10 12.70 2.34
CA LYS A 25 0.57 11.97 3.42
C LYS A 25 0.64 10.45 3.16
N LEU A 26 -0.35 9.90 2.46
CA LEU A 26 -0.34 8.51 2.00
C LEU A 26 0.77 8.28 0.96
N ILE A 27 0.90 9.16 -0.03
CA ILE A 27 2.00 9.11 -1.01
C ILE A 27 3.36 9.20 -0.30
N GLU A 28 3.54 10.16 0.60
CA GLU A 28 4.79 10.33 1.36
C GLU A 28 5.15 9.07 2.15
N GLN A 29 4.16 8.49 2.81
CA GLN A 29 4.33 7.30 3.63
C GLN A 29 4.67 6.07 2.77
N ILE A 30 4.02 5.89 1.61
CA ILE A 30 4.34 4.83 0.66
C ILE A 30 5.78 4.98 0.15
N ASN A 31 6.16 6.17 -0.33
CA ASN A 31 7.52 6.41 -0.83
C ASN A 31 8.56 6.12 0.27
N LYS A 32 8.30 6.56 1.50
CA LYS A 32 9.18 6.33 2.66
C LYS A 32 9.42 4.85 2.93
N ASP A 33 8.36 4.05 3.03
CA ASP A 33 8.50 2.64 3.42
C ASP A 33 9.12 1.80 2.29
N PHE A 34 8.83 2.12 1.03
CA PHE A 34 9.53 1.50 -0.11
C PHE A 34 11.01 1.88 -0.18
N ASN A 35 11.37 3.12 0.16
CA ASN A 35 12.77 3.54 0.29
C ASN A 35 13.49 2.74 1.39
N PHE A 36 12.84 2.53 2.54
CA PHE A 36 13.40 1.66 3.59
C PHE A 36 13.55 0.20 3.15
N ALA A 37 12.68 -0.28 2.26
CA ALA A 37 12.79 -1.61 1.67
C ALA A 37 13.85 -1.75 0.59
N ASN A 38 14.62 -0.69 0.30
CA ASN A 38 15.58 -0.62 -0.80
C ASN A 38 14.93 -0.92 -2.17
N GLU A 39 13.62 -0.66 -2.29
CA GLU A 39 12.85 -0.83 -3.51
C GLU A 39 12.19 0.50 -3.92
N ALA A 40 12.97 1.57 -3.75
CA ALA A 40 12.61 2.96 -3.95
C ALA A 40 11.64 3.16 -5.11
N ILE A 41 10.53 3.82 -4.78
CA ILE A 41 9.58 4.42 -5.70
C ILE A 41 9.51 5.89 -5.33
N ASP A 42 9.25 6.71 -6.34
CA ASP A 42 9.14 8.15 -6.17
C ASP A 42 7.85 8.60 -6.83
N PHE A 43 6.72 8.34 -6.16
CA PHE A 43 5.44 8.86 -6.60
C PHE A 43 5.39 10.38 -6.35
N PRO A 44 5.24 11.20 -7.39
CA PRO A 44 5.00 12.63 -7.22
C PRO A 44 3.75 12.92 -6.38
N GLN A 45 3.73 14.05 -5.67
CA GLN A 45 2.56 14.44 -4.86
C GLN A 45 1.28 14.69 -5.68
N ASN A 46 1.41 14.91 -6.99
CA ASN A 46 0.28 15.06 -7.92
C ASN A 46 -0.13 13.76 -8.61
N THR A 47 0.45 12.60 -8.23
CA THR A 47 0.02 11.29 -8.74
C THR A 47 -1.44 11.04 -8.40
N SER A 48 -2.26 10.76 -9.41
CA SER A 48 -3.69 10.49 -9.20
C SER A 48 -3.91 9.15 -8.47
N PRO A 49 -5.03 8.97 -7.74
CA PRO A 49 -5.36 7.70 -7.10
C PRO A 49 -5.30 6.49 -8.04
N ASN A 50 -5.82 6.65 -9.26
CA ASN A 50 -5.83 5.57 -10.24
C ASN A 50 -4.42 5.24 -10.74
N GLU A 51 -3.58 6.26 -10.95
CA GLU A 51 -2.19 6.08 -11.34
C GLU A 51 -1.38 5.39 -10.23
N LEU A 52 -1.56 5.80 -8.97
CA LEU A 52 -0.96 5.15 -7.82
C LEU A 52 -1.34 3.66 -7.77
N LYS A 53 -2.63 3.35 -7.95
CA LYS A 53 -3.13 1.97 -7.95
C LYS A 53 -2.45 1.12 -9.03
N ILE A 54 -2.38 1.63 -10.26
CA ILE A 54 -1.78 0.92 -11.41
C ILE A 54 -0.28 0.73 -11.20
N GLN A 55 0.45 1.79 -10.87
CA GLN A 55 1.92 1.70 -10.73
C GLN A 55 2.33 0.83 -9.55
N LEU A 56 1.59 0.88 -8.43
CA LEU A 56 1.85 0.02 -7.29
C LEU A 56 1.61 -1.45 -7.64
N HIS A 57 0.50 -1.76 -8.31
CA HIS A 57 0.22 -3.11 -8.82
C HIS A 57 1.36 -3.63 -9.71
N GLU A 58 1.79 -2.83 -10.69
CA GLU A 58 2.90 -3.23 -11.56
C GLU A 58 4.20 -3.46 -10.78
N LYS A 59 4.51 -2.60 -9.81
CA LYS A 59 5.70 -2.74 -8.96
C LYS A 59 5.64 -4.04 -8.15
N ILE A 60 4.53 -4.35 -7.50
CA ILE A 60 4.35 -5.58 -6.72
C ILE A 60 4.39 -6.82 -7.62
N TYR A 61 3.77 -6.78 -8.80
CA TYR A 61 3.85 -7.85 -9.79
C TYR A 61 5.30 -8.16 -10.14
N ARG A 62 6.10 -7.13 -10.47
CA ARG A 62 7.52 -7.30 -10.80
C ARG A 62 8.33 -7.84 -9.63
N LEU A 63 8.03 -7.40 -8.40
CA LEU A 63 8.69 -7.90 -7.20
C LEU A 63 8.41 -9.39 -6.98
N ILE A 64 7.15 -9.80 -7.05
CA ILE A 64 6.77 -11.22 -6.89
C ILE A 64 7.42 -12.08 -7.99
N GLN A 65 7.38 -11.61 -9.24
CA GLN A 65 7.84 -12.38 -10.39
C GLN A 65 9.37 -12.49 -10.49
N TYR A 66 10.10 -11.42 -10.18
CA TYR A 66 11.53 -11.33 -10.51
C TYR A 66 12.44 -11.11 -9.30
N LYS A 67 11.89 -10.69 -8.15
CA LYS A 67 12.64 -10.24 -6.96
C LYS A 67 11.95 -10.67 -5.66
N PHE A 68 11.76 -11.98 -5.51
CA PHE A 68 10.94 -12.52 -4.42
C PHE A 68 11.52 -12.25 -3.02
N ALA A 69 12.84 -12.16 -2.88
CA ALA A 69 13.45 -11.83 -1.59
C ALA A 69 13.17 -10.36 -1.19
N GLU A 70 13.25 -9.44 -2.14
CA GLU A 70 12.95 -8.02 -1.97
C GLU A 70 11.45 -7.80 -1.71
N TYR A 71 10.59 -8.60 -2.37
CA TYR A 71 9.16 -8.67 -2.06
C TYR A 71 8.91 -8.99 -0.59
N LEU A 72 9.52 -10.06 -0.06
CA LEU A 72 9.36 -10.43 1.35
C LEU A 72 9.89 -9.35 2.30
N ASN A 73 11.02 -8.73 1.96
CA ASN A 73 11.58 -7.61 2.71
C ASN A 73 10.62 -6.40 2.76
N LEU A 74 10.00 -6.08 1.63
CA LEU A 74 9.00 -5.02 1.53
C LEU A 74 7.79 -5.29 2.45
N LEU A 75 7.23 -6.50 2.40
CA LEU A 75 6.10 -6.87 3.25
C LEU A 75 6.43 -6.73 4.74
N TYR A 76 7.63 -7.14 5.14
CA TYR A 76 8.10 -7.01 6.52
C TYR A 76 8.19 -5.55 6.97
N ILE A 77 8.77 -4.68 6.15
CA ILE A 77 8.93 -3.25 6.47
C ILE A 77 7.59 -2.52 6.53
N ILE A 78 6.68 -2.85 5.63
CA ILE A 78 5.32 -2.29 5.57
C ILE A 78 4.44 -2.86 6.71
N ASP A 79 4.90 -3.91 7.38
CA ASP A 79 4.18 -4.63 8.44
C ASP A 79 2.91 -5.31 7.88
N VAL A 80 2.98 -5.89 6.68
CA VAL A 80 1.89 -6.70 6.11
C VAL A 80 1.87 -8.08 6.79
N PRO A 81 0.74 -8.51 7.39
CA PRO A 81 0.67 -9.81 8.04
C PRO A 81 0.88 -10.97 7.06
N GLU A 82 1.90 -11.80 7.31
CA GLU A 82 2.25 -12.96 6.48
C GLU A 82 1.08 -13.96 6.37
N ASP A 83 0.29 -14.10 7.43
CA ASP A 83 -0.86 -14.99 7.47
C ASP A 83 -1.98 -14.58 6.49
N GLN A 84 -2.09 -13.28 6.17
CA GLN A 84 -3.03 -12.79 5.16
C GLN A 84 -2.53 -13.10 3.76
N VAL A 85 -1.23 -12.92 3.51
CA VAL A 85 -0.61 -13.21 2.22
C VAL A 85 -0.65 -14.71 1.90
N LYS A 86 -0.39 -15.57 2.90
CA LYS A 86 -0.44 -17.04 2.74
C LYS A 86 -1.82 -17.60 2.41
N LYS A 87 -2.90 -16.84 2.67
CA LYS A 87 -4.28 -17.23 2.35
C LYS A 87 -4.65 -16.90 0.90
N LEU A 88 -3.85 -16.10 0.21
CA LEU A 88 -4.10 -15.72 -1.17
C LEU A 88 -3.70 -16.86 -2.12
N ASP A 89 -4.41 -16.95 -3.24
CA ASP A 89 -4.06 -17.88 -4.30
C ASP A 89 -2.82 -17.37 -5.03
N GLY A 90 -1.75 -18.16 -5.03
CA GLY A 90 -0.49 -17.84 -5.69
C GLY A 90 -0.38 -18.36 -7.12
N THR A 91 -1.41 -19.00 -7.67
CA THR A 91 -1.38 -19.58 -9.01
C THR A 91 -1.44 -18.53 -10.12
N ASP A 92 -2.18 -17.44 -9.89
CA ASP A 92 -2.23 -16.27 -10.77
C ASP A 92 -1.50 -15.08 -10.14
N ILE A 93 -0.30 -14.79 -10.64
CA ILE A 93 0.56 -13.71 -10.14
C ILE A 93 -0.06 -12.33 -10.40
N MET A 94 -0.86 -12.18 -11.46
CA MET A 94 -1.57 -10.93 -11.72
C MET A 94 -2.58 -10.65 -10.62
N GLN A 95 -3.39 -11.65 -10.28
CA GLN A 95 -4.39 -11.53 -9.21
C GLN A 95 -3.73 -11.41 -7.82
N LEU A 96 -2.69 -12.20 -7.55
CA LEU A 96 -1.94 -12.15 -6.29
C LEU A 96 -1.36 -10.74 -6.06
N SER A 97 -0.70 -10.18 -7.08
CA SER A 97 -0.09 -8.85 -6.97
C SER A 97 -1.13 -7.74 -6.76
N GLU A 98 -2.32 -7.86 -7.33
CA GLU A 98 -3.42 -6.91 -7.08
C GLU A 98 -3.87 -6.96 -5.62
N GLN A 99 -4.13 -8.17 -5.10
CA GLN A 99 -4.55 -8.39 -3.72
C GLN A 99 -3.51 -7.91 -2.72
N VAL A 100 -2.23 -8.19 -2.98
CA VAL A 100 -1.12 -7.77 -2.13
C VAL A 100 -0.91 -6.26 -2.18
N SER A 101 -1.03 -5.62 -3.35
CA SER A 101 -1.00 -4.16 -3.47
C SER A 101 -2.08 -3.50 -2.62
N PHE A 102 -3.28 -4.08 -2.58
CA PHE A 102 -4.33 -3.60 -1.68
C PHE A 102 -3.96 -3.77 -0.20
N LEU A 103 -3.39 -4.90 0.21
CA LEU A 103 -2.93 -5.11 1.58
C LEU A 103 -1.86 -4.08 1.98
N ILE A 104 -0.92 -3.77 1.08
CA ILE A 104 0.10 -2.73 1.29
C ILE A 104 -0.56 -1.36 1.46
N LEU A 105 -1.43 -0.94 0.54
CA LEU A 105 -2.15 0.33 0.64
C LEU A 105 -2.92 0.43 1.97
N LYS A 106 -3.59 -0.66 2.36
CA LYS A 106 -4.36 -0.74 3.60
C LYS A 106 -3.49 -0.49 4.83
N ARG A 107 -2.27 -1.05 4.88
CA ARG A 107 -1.34 -0.84 5.99
C ARG A 107 -0.80 0.58 6.02
N GLU A 108 -0.41 1.12 4.87
CA GLU A 108 0.07 2.51 4.80
C GLU A 108 -1.04 3.52 5.17
N TRP A 109 -2.27 3.27 4.74
CA TRP A 109 -3.41 4.08 5.14
C TRP A 109 -3.67 4.05 6.64
N MET A 110 -3.65 2.86 7.25
CA MET A 110 -3.78 2.73 8.71
C MET A 110 -2.73 3.59 9.43
N LYS A 111 -1.45 3.51 9.02
CA LYS A 111 -0.36 4.30 9.61
C LYS A 111 -0.64 5.80 9.51
N VAL A 112 -1.02 6.29 8.33
CA VAL A 112 -1.31 7.71 8.10
C VAL A 112 -2.51 8.19 8.91
N TRP A 113 -3.61 7.42 8.89
CA TRP A 113 -4.84 7.77 9.60
C TRP A 113 -4.60 7.84 11.11
N PHE A 114 -3.97 6.82 11.70
CA PHE A 114 -3.71 6.81 13.14
C PHE A 114 -2.74 7.90 13.58
N ARG A 115 -1.65 8.16 12.84
CA ARG A 115 -0.74 9.27 13.17
C ARG A 115 -1.46 10.62 13.16
N ASN A 116 -2.28 10.89 12.14
CA ASN A 116 -3.04 12.13 12.05
C ASN A 116 -4.04 12.33 13.20
N ARG A 117 -4.47 11.26 13.87
CA ARG A 117 -5.41 11.29 15.01
C ARG A 117 -4.73 11.26 16.37
N MET A 118 -3.50 10.74 16.47
CA MET A 118 -2.72 10.74 17.71
C MET A 118 -1.83 11.98 17.87
N GLU A 119 -1.47 12.64 16.77
CA GLU A 119 -0.71 13.90 16.77
C GLU A 119 -1.59 15.16 16.95
N ARG A 120 -2.89 14.99 17.21
CA ARG A 120 -3.85 16.07 17.49
C ARG A 120 -4.31 16.02 18.94
#